data_AF-A0A4Q2AY17-F1
#
_entry.id   AF-A0A4Q2AY17-F1
#
_cell.length_a   1.000
_cell.length_b   1.000
_cell.length_c   1.000
_cell.angle_alpha   90.00
_cell.angle_beta   90.00
_cell.angle_gamma   90.00
#
_symmetry.space_group_name_H-M   'P 1'
#
loop_
_entity.id
_entity.type
_entity.pdbx_description
1 polymer ?
#
loop_
_entity_poly.entity_id
_entity_poly.type
_entity_poly.pdbx_seq_one_letter_code
_entity_poly.pdbx_strand_id
1 'polypeptide(L)'
;MTDDNNVVTIDPNSFTLYDENGNIVSGLTKEITQLDDGYQIKYSTKDGKGFIRQYGGQILKLKYQAKVNDDASGTVKNTIVQNNFGVEYAGNTTSVNVVETHPKKDIVAEIGSNDSLDGQTIPLTA
;
A
#
# COMPACT_ATOMS: atom_id res chain seq x y z
N MET A 1 6.32 3.82 -6.20
CA MET A 1 5.86 2.79 -5.26
C MET A 1 6.41 1.47 -5.74
N THR A 2 7.06 0.75 -4.85
CA THR A 2 7.67 -0.56 -5.10
C THR A 2 6.88 -1.63 -4.34
N ASP A 3 6.56 -2.71 -5.04
CA ASP A 3 5.84 -3.87 -4.54
C ASP A 3 6.70 -5.12 -4.77
N ASP A 4 7.57 -5.41 -3.81
CA ASP A 4 8.47 -6.57 -3.88
C ASP A 4 7.62 -7.85 -3.83
N ASN A 5 7.77 -8.75 -4.80
CA ASN A 5 7.06 -10.04 -4.90
C ASN A 5 5.55 -9.97 -5.16
N ASN A 6 5.03 -8.90 -5.77
CA ASN A 6 3.62 -8.79 -6.13
C ASN A 6 2.69 -8.97 -4.92
N VAL A 7 3.00 -8.28 -3.82
CA VAL A 7 2.28 -8.38 -2.54
C VAL A 7 0.94 -7.68 -2.61
N VAL A 8 0.80 -6.64 -3.44
CA VAL A 8 -0.46 -5.90 -3.60
C VAL A 8 -0.88 -5.70 -5.05
N THR A 9 -2.16 -5.85 -5.31
CA THR A 9 -2.78 -5.27 -6.51
C THR A 9 -3.16 -3.82 -6.22
N ILE A 10 -2.63 -2.88 -6.99
CA ILE A 10 -2.93 -1.44 -6.87
C ILE A 10 -3.96 -1.07 -7.95
N ASP A 11 -4.96 -0.26 -7.59
CA ASP A 11 -5.79 0.41 -8.59
C ASP A 11 -5.09 1.71 -9.04
N PRO A 12 -4.54 1.80 -10.26
CA PRO A 12 -3.83 3.00 -10.71
C PRO A 12 -4.74 4.23 -10.80
N ASN A 13 -6.05 4.04 -10.95
CA ASN A 13 -6.98 5.16 -11.01
C ASN A 13 -7.26 5.77 -9.63
N SER A 14 -7.02 5.03 -8.54
CA SER A 14 -7.28 5.46 -7.17
C SER A 14 -6.35 6.57 -6.67
N PHE A 15 -5.17 6.75 -7.28
CA PHE A 15 -4.22 7.80 -6.89
C PHE A 15 -4.87 9.18 -7.04
N THR A 16 -4.99 9.88 -5.91
CA THR A 16 -5.61 11.21 -5.82
C THR A 16 -4.88 12.07 -4.79
N LEU A 17 -4.61 13.32 -5.13
CA LEU A 17 -4.07 14.34 -4.22
C LEU A 17 -5.20 15.16 -3.59
N TYR A 18 -5.10 15.35 -2.28
CA TYR A 18 -6.03 16.16 -1.50
C TYR A 18 -5.32 17.34 -0.86
N ASP A 19 -6.01 18.47 -0.75
CA ASP A 19 -5.56 19.62 0.02
C ASP A 19 -5.73 19.39 1.54
N GLU A 20 -5.34 20.38 2.34
CA GLU A 20 -5.45 20.30 3.80
C GLU A 20 -6.89 20.19 4.31
N ASN A 21 -7.85 20.69 3.53
CA ASN A 21 -9.28 20.69 3.81
C ASN A 21 -9.98 19.40 3.33
N GLY A 22 -9.25 18.51 2.66
CA GLY A 22 -9.78 17.25 2.13
C GLY A 22 -10.46 17.38 0.77
N ASN A 23 -10.29 18.49 0.05
CA ASN A 23 -10.76 18.63 -1.34
C ASN A 23 -9.73 18.05 -2.30
N ILE A 24 -10.19 17.57 -3.46
CA ILE A 24 -9.30 17.11 -4.52
C ILE A 24 -8.53 18.30 -5.09
N VAL A 25 -7.21 18.15 -5.22
CA VAL A 25 -6.35 19.16 -5.84
C VAL A 25 -6.62 19.20 -7.34
N SER A 26 -6.97 20.38 -7.85
CA SER A 26 -7.31 20.60 -9.26
C SER A 26 -6.15 21.21 -10.04
N GLY A 27 -6.25 21.23 -11.38
CA GLY A 27 -5.25 21.86 -12.25
C GLY A 27 -3.94 21.07 -12.41
N LEU A 28 -3.96 19.78 -12.06
CA LEU A 28 -2.84 18.86 -12.24
C LEU A 28 -3.11 17.88 -13.38
N THR A 29 -2.08 17.60 -14.17
CA THR A 29 -1.99 16.43 -15.05
C THR A 29 -1.41 15.27 -14.25
N LYS A 30 -2.12 14.13 -14.22
CA LYS A 30 -1.67 12.87 -13.63
C LYS A 30 -1.14 11.95 -14.73
N GLU A 31 0.10 11.52 -14.59
CA GLU A 31 0.74 10.50 -15.43
C GLU A 31 1.07 9.28 -14.56
N ILE A 32 0.83 8.09 -15.09
CA ILE A 32 1.09 6.82 -14.41
C ILE A 32 1.94 5.97 -15.34
N THR A 33 3.05 5.46 -14.80
CA THR A 33 3.95 4.54 -15.49
C THR A 33 4.04 3.27 -14.67
N GLN A 34 3.69 2.14 -15.29
CA GLN A 34 3.95 0.82 -14.70
C GLN A 34 5.42 0.46 -14.87
N LEU A 35 6.03 -0.02 -13.80
CA LEU A 35 7.40 -0.51 -13.72
C LEU A 35 7.36 -2.03 -13.49
N ASP A 36 8.51 -2.69 -13.61
CA ASP A 36 8.63 -4.13 -13.34
C ASP A 36 8.29 -4.48 -11.88
N ASP A 37 8.56 -3.56 -10.96
CA ASP A 37 8.42 -3.72 -9.51
C ASP A 37 7.35 -2.78 -8.90
N GLY A 38 6.46 -2.19 -9.72
CA GLY A 38 5.37 -1.37 -9.21
C GLY A 38 4.94 -0.23 -10.13
N TYR A 39 4.78 0.97 -9.57
CA TYR A 39 4.24 2.14 -10.29
C TYR A 39 4.97 3.43 -9.92
N GLN A 40 5.20 4.27 -10.94
CA GLN A 40 5.56 5.66 -10.80
C GLN A 40 4.35 6.54 -11.14
N ILE A 41 4.02 7.48 -10.25
CA ILE A 41 2.92 8.43 -10.44
C ILE A 41 3.50 9.83 -10.39
N LYS A 42 3.22 10.61 -11.44
CA LYS A 42 3.69 11.99 -11.56
C LYS A 42 2.50 12.93 -11.68
N TYR A 43 2.44 13.90 -10.78
CA TYR A 43 1.55 15.04 -10.89
C TYR A 43 2.33 16.25 -11.38
N SER A 44 1.81 16.94 -12.39
CA SER A 44 2.44 18.15 -12.93
C SER A 44 1.39 19.23 -13.22
N THR A 45 1.78 20.49 -13.15
CA THR A 45 0.94 21.63 -13.56
C THR A 45 1.66 22.46 -14.60
N LYS A 46 0.91 22.98 -15.58
CA LYS A 46 1.41 24.00 -16.51
C LYS A 46 1.24 25.42 -15.95
N ASP A 47 0.31 25.62 -15.00
CA ASP A 47 0.11 26.89 -14.30
C ASP A 47 0.69 26.83 -12.89
N GLY A 48 2.02 26.91 -12.80
CA GLY A 48 2.71 26.92 -11.51
C GLY A 48 2.34 28.12 -10.64
N LYS A 49 2.06 29.28 -11.24
CA LYS A 49 1.70 30.50 -10.48
C LYS A 49 0.32 30.36 -9.84
N GLY A 50 -0.68 29.91 -10.59
CA GLY A 50 -2.02 29.64 -10.06
C GLY A 50 -2.00 28.56 -9.00
N PHE A 51 -1.25 27.47 -9.25
CA PHE A 51 -1.10 26.38 -8.30
C PHE A 51 -0.54 26.85 -6.95
N ILE A 52 0.53 27.66 -6.97
CA ILE A 52 1.14 28.19 -5.73
C ILE A 52 0.24 29.19 -5.02
N ARG A 53 -0.49 30.03 -5.76
CA ARG A 53 -1.47 30.94 -5.15
C ARG A 53 -2.57 30.17 -4.41
N GLN A 54 -2.99 29.03 -4.96
CA GLN A 54 -4.08 28.24 -4.43
C GLN A 54 -3.66 27.29 -3.30
N TYR A 55 -2.52 26.61 -3.47
CA TYR A 55 -2.09 25.48 -2.63
C TYR A 55 -0.72 25.68 -1.97
N GLY A 56 -0.02 26.79 -2.27
CA GLY A 56 1.29 27.08 -1.71
C GLY A 56 1.26 27.16 -0.19
N GLY A 57 2.25 26.53 0.46
CA GLY A 57 2.34 26.45 1.92
C GLY A 57 1.49 25.35 2.56
N GLN A 58 0.64 24.67 1.79
CA GLN A 58 -0.18 23.56 2.30
C GLN A 58 0.55 22.22 2.20
N ILE A 59 0.23 21.32 3.12
CA ILE A 59 0.62 19.91 3.03
C ILE A 59 -0.43 19.17 2.21
N LEU A 60 -0.06 18.76 1.00
CA LEU A 60 -0.93 17.94 0.15
C LEU A 60 -0.82 16.46 0.54
N LYS A 61 -1.94 15.74 0.50
CA LYS A 61 -2.04 14.34 0.91
C LYS A 61 -2.33 13.46 -0.28
N LEU A 62 -1.41 12.55 -0.60
CA LEU A 62 -1.64 11.50 -1.59
C LEU A 62 -2.42 10.35 -0.95
N LYS A 63 -3.55 9.96 -1.55
CA LYS A 63 -4.27 8.74 -1.21
C LYS A 63 -4.34 7.81 -2.41
N TYR A 64 -4.32 6.51 -2.15
CA TYR A 64 -4.47 5.45 -3.12
C TYR A 64 -5.02 4.20 -2.44
N GLN A 65 -5.54 3.27 -3.24
CA GLN A 65 -6.06 1.99 -2.78
C GLN A 65 -5.16 0.87 -3.30
N ALA A 66 -4.80 -0.02 -2.38
CA ALA A 66 -4.05 -1.24 -2.66
C ALA A 66 -4.76 -2.39 -1.95
N LYS A 67 -4.88 -3.52 -2.64
CA LYS A 67 -5.43 -4.76 -2.10
C LYS A 67 -4.28 -5.75 -1.95
N VAL A 68 -4.09 -6.30 -0.75
CA VAL A 68 -3.15 -7.41 -0.52
C VAL A 68 -3.60 -8.62 -1.31
N ASN A 69 -2.67 -9.25 -2.02
CA ASN A 69 -2.92 -10.46 -2.77
C ASN A 69 -3.00 -11.68 -1.84
N ASP A 70 -3.76 -12.69 -2.23
CA ASP A 70 -3.87 -13.93 -1.46
C ASP A 70 -2.50 -14.62 -1.38
N ASP A 71 -2.23 -15.24 -0.23
CA ASP A 71 -0.96 -15.95 0.08
C ASP A 71 0.32 -15.10 -0.09
N ALA A 72 0.18 -13.77 -0.11
CA ALA A 72 1.31 -12.88 -0.23
C ALA A 72 1.99 -12.61 1.12
N SER A 73 3.31 -12.51 1.09
CA SER A 73 4.12 -11.92 2.16
C SER A 73 5.22 -11.05 1.58
N GLY A 74 5.56 -9.99 2.30
CA GLY A 74 6.62 -9.08 1.87
C GLY A 74 6.37 -7.65 2.31
N THR A 75 7.01 -6.72 1.61
CA THR A 75 7.01 -5.30 1.98
C THR A 75 6.63 -4.45 0.78
N VAL A 76 5.67 -3.56 0.99
CA VAL A 76 5.26 -2.55 0.03
C VAL A 76 5.86 -1.22 0.46
N LYS A 77 6.58 -0.53 -0.42
CA LYS A 77 7.23 0.76 -0.15
C LYS A 77 6.69 1.86 -1.06
N ASN A 78 6.38 3.01 -0.49
CA ASN A 78 6.03 4.21 -1.24
C ASN A 78 7.00 5.35 -0.87
N THR A 79 7.68 5.89 -1.88
CA THR A 79 8.63 7.01 -1.73
C THR A 79 8.11 8.19 -2.54
N ILE A 80 8.16 9.38 -1.95
CA ILE A 80 7.71 10.62 -2.58
C ILE A 80 8.92 11.48 -2.93
N VAL A 81 8.87 12.14 -4.08
CA VAL A 81 9.79 13.21 -4.47
C VAL A 81 8.96 14.43 -4.84
N GLN A 82 9.32 15.60 -4.31
CA GLN A 82 8.70 16.87 -4.66
C GLN A 82 9.66 17.71 -5.47
N ASN A 83 9.23 18.21 -6.63
CA ASN A 83 10.01 19.16 -7.42
C ASN A 83 9.39 20.55 -7.30
N ASN A 84 10.14 21.50 -6.74
CA ASN A 84 9.75 22.91 -6.72
C ASN A 84 10.71 23.67 -7.64
N PHE A 85 10.19 24.16 -8.77
CA PHE A 85 10.92 25.03 -9.70
C PHE A 85 12.24 24.43 -10.23
N GLY A 86 12.27 23.12 -10.47
CA GLY A 86 13.46 22.41 -10.94
C GLY A 86 14.37 21.89 -9.82
N VAL A 87 14.09 22.23 -8.56
CA VAL A 87 14.82 21.68 -7.41
C VAL A 87 14.01 20.51 -6.83
N GLU A 88 14.66 19.35 -6.73
CA GLU A 88 14.07 18.15 -6.15
C GLU A 88 14.34 18.07 -4.65
N TYR A 89 13.29 17.73 -3.92
CA TYR A 89 13.30 17.50 -2.49
C TYR A 89 12.82 16.07 -2.25
N ALA A 90 13.66 15.28 -1.58
CA ALA A 90 13.26 13.95 -1.13
C ALA A 90 12.14 14.10 -0.09
N GLY A 91 11.01 13.43 -0.34
CA GLY A 91 9.92 13.32 0.61
C GLY A 91 10.13 12.14 1.56
N ASN A 92 9.06 11.75 2.23
CA ASN A 92 9.06 10.56 3.09
C ASN A 92 8.93 9.27 2.28
N THR A 93 9.47 8.19 2.87
CA THR A 93 9.17 6.82 2.47
C THR A 93 8.28 6.18 3.53
N THR A 94 7.18 5.57 3.10
CA THR A 94 6.29 4.76 3.94
C THR A 94 6.39 3.30 3.52
N SER A 95 6.46 2.38 4.49
CA SER A 95 6.47 0.94 4.24
C SER A 95 5.35 0.24 4.99
N VAL A 96 4.73 -0.75 4.34
CA VAL A 96 3.76 -1.68 4.96
C VAL A 96 4.31 -3.09 4.79
N ASN A 97 4.32 -3.87 5.88
CA ASN A 97 4.70 -5.27 5.86
C ASN A 97 3.44 -6.14 5.87
N VAL A 98 3.37 -7.08 4.94
CA VAL A 98 2.32 -8.10 4.87
C VAL A 98 2.90 -9.41 5.36
N VAL A 99 2.21 -10.02 6.31
CA VAL A 99 2.58 -11.31 6.90
C VAL A 99 1.56 -12.33 6.46
N GLU A 100 2.04 -13.40 5.84
CA GLU A 100 1.21 -14.55 5.50
C GLU A 100 0.85 -15.32 6.78
N THR A 101 -0.42 -15.67 6.91
CA THR A 101 -0.93 -16.36 8.09
C THR A 101 -1.22 -17.82 7.78
N HIS A 102 -0.58 -18.72 8.52
CA HIS A 102 -0.75 -20.17 8.41
C HIS A 102 -1.45 -20.74 9.65
N PRO A 103 -2.79 -20.63 9.76
CA PRO A 103 -3.52 -21.23 10.87
C PRO A 103 -3.36 -22.75 10.84
N LYS A 104 -3.09 -23.34 12.00
CA LYS A 104 -3.00 -24.80 12.17
C LYS A 104 -4.20 -25.31 12.96
N LYS A 105 -4.65 -26.51 12.63
CA LYS A 105 -5.67 -27.23 13.37
C LYS A 105 -5.11 -28.60 13.74
N ASP A 106 -5.31 -28.99 14.99
CA ASP A 106 -4.95 -30.29 15.52
C ASP A 106 -6.13 -30.89 16.29
N ILE A 107 -6.12 -32.21 16.48
CA ILE A 107 -7.05 -32.94 17.34
C ILE A 107 -6.26 -33.37 18.56
N VAL A 108 -6.74 -33.09 19.77
CA VAL A 108 -6.04 -33.45 21.01
C VAL A 108 -7.00 -34.19 21.94
N ALA A 109 -6.47 -35.10 22.76
CA ALA A 109 -7.26 -35.82 23.75
C ALA A 109 -7.79 -34.91 24.87
N GLU A 110 -7.04 -33.84 25.18
CA GLU A 110 -7.32 -32.93 26.28
C GLU A 110 -6.79 -31.52 26.00
N ILE A 111 -7.39 -30.52 26.65
CA ILE A 111 -7.00 -29.12 26.51
C ILE A 111 -5.57 -28.93 27.02
N GLY A 112 -4.71 -28.36 26.20
CA GLY A 112 -3.31 -28.07 26.55
C GLY A 112 -2.31 -29.16 26.17
N SER A 113 -2.77 -30.29 25.62
CA SER A 113 -1.86 -31.26 25.03
C SER A 113 -1.24 -30.72 23.73
N ASN A 114 0.03 -31.04 23.50
CA ASN A 114 0.75 -30.76 22.26
C ASN A 114 0.77 -31.97 21.31
N ASP A 115 0.18 -33.10 21.72
CA ASP A 115 0.18 -34.34 20.95
C ASP A 115 -1.04 -34.39 20.03
N SER A 116 -0.80 -34.23 18.72
CA SER A 116 -1.86 -34.28 17.71
C SER A 116 -2.28 -35.73 17.42
N LEU A 117 -3.59 -35.95 17.48
CA LEU A 117 -4.30 -37.16 17.09
C LEU A 117 -4.85 -37.07 15.66
N ASP A 118 -4.46 -36.05 14.88
CA ASP A 118 -4.90 -35.93 13.49
C ASP A 118 -4.52 -37.18 12.68
N GLY A 119 -5.46 -37.68 11.89
CA GLY A 119 -5.32 -38.94 11.15
C GLY A 119 -5.37 -40.23 11.98
N GLN A 120 -5.53 -40.16 13.32
CA GLN A 120 -5.65 -41.35 14.18
C GLN A 120 -7.11 -41.78 14.39
N THR A 121 -7.33 -43.06 14.68
CA THR A 121 -8.66 -43.58 15.04
C THR A 121 -9.00 -43.20 16.48
N ILE A 122 -10.11 -42.47 16.67
CA ILE A 122 -10.64 -42.18 18.00
C ILE A 122 -11.64 -43.27 18.39
N PRO A 123 -11.41 -44.02 19.48
CA PRO A 123 -12.34 -45.04 19.93
C PRO A 123 -13.64 -44.40 20.43
N LEU A 124 -14.78 -45.00 20.05
CA LEU A 124 -16.09 -44.60 20.57
C LEU A 124 -16.21 -45.07 22.02
N THR A 125 -16.39 -44.13 22.95
CA THR A 125 -16.72 -44.46 24.35
C THR A 125 -18.23 -44.69 24.49
N ALA A 126 -18.60 -45.81 25.10
CA ALA A 126 -19.98 -46.22 25.40
C ALA A 126 -20.51 -45.58 26.70
#